data_AF-A0A7I4B9I8-F1
#
_entry.id   AF-A0A7I4B9I8-F1
#
_cell.length_a   1.000
_cell.length_b   1.000
_cell.length_c   1.000
_cell.angle_alpha   90.00
_cell.angle_beta   90.00
_cell.angle_gamma   90.00
#
_symmetry.space_group_name_H-M   'P 1'
#
loop_
_entity.id
_entity.type
_entity.pdbx_description
1 polymer ?
#
loop_
_entity_poly.entity_id
_entity_poly.type
_entity_poly.pdbx_seq_one_letter_code
_entity_poly.pdbx_strand_id
1 'polypeptide(L)'
;MSDKTCIREAVSASSTDNNPEESIVQTLYPRPRYSDEQTPSYWSSTGQRDVNCPETLTYNLLSQLCVVHEVRIRPFQAFFQIGQPIYSAMNVRIRLGYESMSKTDCHSGNSKDYVWTYESPKFNMEQVDSMQVFKLPRPVVCIGGVLQVELLGRVQTQQMDQLYYICICHVSVVGWPLAAFSISRTGEPPKFCLEYRGRYKESDAGSDVANKSLVSEGETASGTWMTFAERIRQLRASRVLRRNRILNTFLGNITVASLLLAQEDPEDSSSDEEVDMEDAEADRDEEDDSVPL
;
A
#
# COMPACT_ATOMS: atom_id res chain seq x y z
N MET A 1 -15.58 10.48 -7.50
CA MET A 1 -16.25 9.56 -6.55
C MET A 1 -15.43 9.53 -5.28
N SER A 2 -16.00 9.19 -4.13
CA SER A 2 -15.18 8.86 -2.95
C SER A 2 -14.78 7.39 -3.05
N ASP A 3 -13.49 7.11 -3.12
CA ASP A 3 -12.99 5.73 -3.17
C ASP A 3 -13.29 5.07 -1.82
N LYS A 4 -14.17 4.06 -1.80
CA LYS A 4 -14.46 3.31 -0.57
C LYS A 4 -13.23 2.51 -0.18
N THR A 5 -12.82 2.63 1.09
CA THR A 5 -11.70 1.86 1.65
C THR A 5 -11.96 0.35 1.53
N CYS A 6 -10.89 -0.41 1.29
CA CYS A 6 -10.90 -1.87 1.32
C CYS A 6 -10.83 -2.43 2.75
N ILE A 7 -10.67 -1.58 3.78
CA ILE A 7 -10.76 -2.01 5.19
C ILE A 7 -12.20 -2.37 5.54
N ARG A 8 -12.39 -3.50 6.23
CA ARG A 8 -13.64 -3.89 6.90
C ARG A 8 -13.69 -3.36 8.33
N GLU A 9 -12.61 -3.58 9.08
CA GLU A 9 -12.50 -3.30 10.51
C GLU A 9 -11.03 -3.16 10.93
N ALA A 10 -10.79 -2.47 12.04
CA ALA A 10 -9.53 -2.52 12.76
C ALA A 10 -9.44 -3.81 13.58
N VAL A 11 -8.24 -4.38 13.72
CA VAL A 11 -8.00 -5.64 14.46
C VAL A 11 -7.17 -5.39 15.72
N SER A 12 -6.02 -4.74 15.58
CA SER A 12 -5.14 -4.43 16.71
C SER A 12 -4.10 -3.38 16.35
N ALA A 13 -3.71 -2.57 17.32
CA ALA A 13 -2.42 -1.86 17.33
C ALA A 13 -1.41 -2.64 18.18
N SER A 14 -0.10 -2.41 18.00
CA SER A 14 0.93 -2.96 18.90
C SER A 14 0.95 -2.31 20.28
N SER A 15 0.58 -1.03 20.37
CA SER A 15 0.36 -0.32 21.62
C SER A 15 -0.85 0.62 21.51
N THR A 16 -1.35 1.12 22.62
CA THR A 16 -2.29 2.25 22.68
C THR A 16 -2.08 2.96 24.02
N ASP A 17 -1.99 4.29 24.03
CA ASP A 17 -1.78 5.06 25.27
C ASP A 17 -3.07 5.18 26.08
N ASN A 18 -4.00 6.08 25.71
CA ASN A 18 -5.28 6.21 26.39
C ASN A 18 -6.40 5.42 25.68
N ASN A 19 -6.52 4.13 26.00
CA ASN A 19 -7.57 3.24 25.47
C ASN A 19 -8.85 3.26 26.36
N PRO A 20 -10.07 3.43 25.80
CA PRO A 20 -10.43 3.27 24.37
C PRO A 20 -10.41 4.54 23.51
N GLU A 21 -10.25 5.73 24.10
CA GLU A 21 -10.41 7.01 23.41
C GLU A 21 -9.47 7.13 22.20
N GLU A 22 -8.21 6.75 22.37
CA GLU A 22 -7.15 6.79 21.35
C GLU A 22 -6.92 5.41 20.68
N SER A 23 -7.93 4.55 20.65
CA SER A 23 -7.81 3.20 20.08
C SER A 23 -7.74 3.19 18.55
N ILE A 24 -7.20 2.12 17.96
CA ILE A 24 -7.10 1.92 16.49
C ILE A 24 -8.43 2.10 15.75
N VAL A 25 -9.58 1.90 16.40
CA VAL A 25 -10.92 2.10 15.82
C VAL A 25 -11.11 3.53 15.32
N GLN A 26 -10.49 4.52 15.98
CA GLN A 26 -10.50 5.92 15.57
C GLN A 26 -9.99 6.12 14.15
N THR A 27 -8.95 5.37 13.74
CA THR A 27 -8.34 5.47 12.41
C THR A 27 -9.28 5.11 11.25
N LEU A 28 -10.44 4.51 11.52
CA LEU A 28 -11.47 4.24 10.52
C LEU A 28 -12.29 5.50 10.15
N TYR A 29 -12.26 6.53 11.00
CA TYR A 29 -12.97 7.79 10.79
C TYR A 29 -12.11 8.79 9.99
N PRO A 30 -12.63 9.46 8.94
CA PRO A 30 -11.81 10.21 7.99
C PRO A 30 -11.51 11.67 8.37
N ARG A 31 -11.80 12.09 9.61
CA ARG A 31 -11.61 13.48 10.09
C ARG A 31 -10.93 13.46 11.45
N PRO A 32 -10.06 14.45 11.79
CA PRO A 32 -9.36 14.51 13.07
C PRO A 32 -10.26 14.90 14.26
N ARG A 33 -11.54 15.19 14.02
CA ARG A 33 -12.53 15.66 15.00
C ARG A 33 -13.91 15.08 14.65
N TYR A 34 -14.68 14.70 15.65
CA TYR A 34 -16.08 14.30 15.51
C TYR A 34 -16.99 15.50 15.18
N SER A 35 -18.30 15.26 15.04
CA SER A 35 -19.30 16.28 14.70
C SER A 35 -19.59 17.31 15.79
N ASP A 36 -19.01 17.16 16.98
CA ASP A 36 -19.00 18.16 18.05
C ASP A 36 -17.83 19.17 17.91
N GLU A 37 -16.94 18.94 16.95
CA GLU A 37 -15.68 19.64 16.67
C GLU A 37 -14.65 19.66 17.81
N GLN A 38 -15.01 19.25 19.02
CA GLN A 38 -14.15 19.26 20.20
C GLN A 38 -13.50 17.90 20.47
N THR A 39 -14.23 16.80 20.26
CA THR A 39 -13.73 15.45 20.49
C THR A 39 -12.79 15.05 19.36
N PRO A 40 -11.50 14.82 19.62
CA PRO A 40 -10.55 14.42 18.59
C PRO A 40 -10.79 12.96 18.15
N SER A 41 -10.28 12.60 16.98
CA SER A 41 -10.33 11.23 16.46
C SER A 41 -8.99 10.85 15.85
N TYR A 42 -8.22 10.05 16.60
CA TYR A 42 -6.91 9.51 16.25
C TYR A 42 -6.61 8.27 17.09
N TRP A 43 -5.72 7.41 16.59
CA TRP A 43 -5.00 6.46 17.44
C TRP A 43 -3.69 7.05 17.95
N SER A 44 -3.27 6.67 19.15
CA SER A 44 -2.01 7.06 19.79
C SER A 44 -1.20 5.84 20.24
N SER A 45 0.09 5.78 19.91
CA SER A 45 1.04 4.82 20.49
C SER A 45 1.31 5.10 21.96
N THR A 46 1.71 4.12 22.77
CA THR A 46 2.37 4.43 24.06
C THR A 46 3.69 5.16 23.84
N GLY A 47 4.06 6.03 24.78
CA GLY A 47 5.31 6.79 24.74
C GLY A 47 6.55 5.88 24.81
N GLN A 48 7.57 6.20 24.00
CA GLN A 48 8.85 5.46 23.97
C GLN A 48 10.06 6.38 24.09
N ARG A 49 11.17 5.84 24.63
CA ARG A 49 12.48 6.54 24.66
C ARG A 49 13.30 6.30 23.40
N ASP A 50 13.21 5.12 22.81
CA ASP A 50 13.87 4.79 21.55
C ASP A 50 13.02 5.26 20.36
N VAL A 51 13.57 6.20 19.58
CA VAL A 51 12.96 6.68 18.33
C VAL A 51 12.81 5.57 17.28
N ASN A 52 13.59 4.50 17.36
CA ASN A 52 13.53 3.39 16.42
C ASN A 52 12.45 2.36 16.78
N CYS A 53 11.86 2.43 17.98
CA CYS A 53 10.83 1.51 18.45
C CYS A 53 9.57 1.64 17.57
N PRO A 54 9.26 0.62 16.74
CA PRO A 54 8.23 0.72 15.71
C PRO A 54 6.83 0.57 16.29
N GLU A 55 5.83 0.95 15.52
CA GLU A 55 4.42 0.65 15.80
C GLU A 55 3.76 -0.03 14.61
N THR A 56 2.63 -0.69 14.87
CA THR A 56 1.87 -1.42 13.85
C THR A 56 0.37 -1.20 14.04
N LEU A 57 -0.33 -1.01 12.93
CA LEU A 57 -1.79 -0.93 12.87
C LEU A 57 -2.31 -2.01 11.92
N THR A 58 -3.08 -2.96 12.44
CA THR A 58 -3.50 -4.18 11.72
C THR A 58 -5.00 -4.14 11.45
N TYR A 59 -5.39 -4.45 10.22
CA TYR A 59 -6.75 -4.32 9.70
C TYR A 59 -7.16 -5.56 8.91
N ASN A 60 -8.43 -5.96 9.02
CA ASN A 60 -9.03 -6.92 8.10
C ASN A 60 -9.65 -6.16 6.93
N LEU A 61 -9.51 -6.73 5.73
CA LEU A 61 -10.07 -6.20 4.49
C LEU A 61 -11.48 -6.76 4.21
N LEU A 62 -12.20 -6.11 3.29
CA LEU A 62 -13.56 -6.47 2.87
C LEU A 62 -13.67 -7.88 2.24
N SER A 63 -12.56 -8.48 1.83
CA SER A 63 -12.48 -9.86 1.34
C SER A 63 -11.15 -10.50 1.74
N GLN A 64 -11.15 -11.83 1.94
CA GLN A 64 -9.93 -12.64 2.07
C GLN A 64 -9.03 -12.56 0.82
N LEU A 65 -9.55 -12.06 -0.30
CA LEU A 65 -8.80 -11.78 -1.51
C LEU A 65 -9.06 -10.35 -1.97
N CYS A 66 -8.05 -9.49 -1.89
CA CYS A 66 -8.10 -8.10 -2.34
C CYS A 66 -6.89 -7.77 -3.20
N VAL A 67 -7.08 -7.03 -4.31
CA VAL A 67 -5.98 -6.44 -5.08
C VAL A 67 -5.75 -5.03 -4.56
N VAL A 68 -4.74 -4.83 -3.73
CA VAL A 68 -4.38 -3.52 -3.14
C VAL A 68 -3.33 -2.83 -4.02
N HIS A 69 -3.45 -1.53 -4.25
CA HIS A 69 -2.43 -0.76 -5.00
C HIS A 69 -1.95 0.50 -4.27
N GLU A 70 -2.67 0.96 -3.26
CA GLU A 70 -2.39 2.23 -2.57
C GLU A 70 -2.95 2.17 -1.15
N VAL A 71 -2.23 2.73 -0.19
CA VAL A 71 -2.69 2.99 1.18
C VAL A 71 -2.60 4.48 1.41
N ARG A 72 -3.60 5.10 2.04
CA ARG A 72 -3.60 6.52 2.38
C ARG A 72 -3.63 6.66 3.89
N ILE A 73 -2.73 7.46 4.46
CA ILE A 73 -2.61 7.66 5.91
C ILE A 73 -2.54 9.15 6.19
N ARG A 74 -3.27 9.59 7.22
CA ARG A 74 -3.19 10.95 7.76
C ARG A 74 -2.59 10.90 9.17
N PRO A 75 -1.38 11.45 9.40
CA PRO A 75 -0.87 11.71 10.74
C PRO A 75 -1.81 12.63 11.52
N PHE A 76 -1.77 12.61 12.85
CA PHE A 76 -2.58 13.50 13.67
C PHE A 76 -1.79 14.72 14.16
N GLN A 77 -2.41 15.90 14.02
CA GLN A 77 -2.00 17.15 14.66
C GLN A 77 -2.72 17.29 16.00
N ALA A 78 -1.97 17.32 17.11
CA ALA A 78 -2.51 17.50 18.45
C ALA A 78 -2.91 18.97 18.68
N PHE A 79 -3.98 19.39 18.02
CA PHE A 79 -4.50 20.77 18.00
C PHE A 79 -4.86 21.35 19.38
N PHE A 80 -4.96 20.50 20.40
CA PHE A 80 -5.22 20.85 21.80
C PHE A 80 -3.93 21.08 22.63
N GLN A 81 -2.76 20.80 22.07
CA GLN A 81 -1.45 21.05 22.69
C GLN A 81 -0.83 22.38 22.19
N ILE A 82 0.03 22.99 23.00
CA ILE A 82 0.76 24.22 22.65
C ILE A 82 1.67 23.94 21.43
N GLY A 83 1.63 24.83 20.43
CA GLY A 83 2.35 24.67 19.17
C GLY A 83 1.71 23.70 18.18
N GLN A 84 0.65 22.98 18.58
CA GLN A 84 -0.08 22.00 17.76
C GLN A 84 0.85 20.99 17.05
N PRO A 85 1.69 20.25 17.80
CA PRO A 85 2.64 19.29 17.23
C PRO A 85 1.96 18.18 16.43
N ILE A 86 2.69 17.69 15.42
CA ILE A 86 2.28 16.58 14.55
C ILE A 86 3.08 15.35 14.95
N TYR A 87 2.39 14.24 15.21
CA TYR A 87 3.01 13.01 15.68
C TYR A 87 3.12 11.98 14.53
N SER A 88 3.75 12.34 13.41
CA SER A 88 3.95 11.41 12.30
C SER A 88 5.21 10.55 12.46
N ALA A 89 5.21 9.38 11.82
CA ALA A 89 6.40 8.53 11.71
C ALA A 89 7.34 9.07 10.61
N MET A 90 8.64 8.77 10.69
CA MET A 90 9.58 9.07 9.60
C MET A 90 9.26 8.26 8.33
N ASN A 91 8.87 7.00 8.53
CA ASN A 91 8.64 6.03 7.46
C ASN A 91 7.39 5.18 7.70
N VAL A 92 6.79 4.74 6.59
CA VAL A 92 5.70 3.76 6.55
C VAL A 92 6.16 2.55 5.75
N ARG A 93 5.73 1.36 6.15
CA ARG A 93 5.81 0.13 5.36
C ARG A 93 4.47 -0.59 5.44
N ILE A 94 4.05 -1.19 4.33
CA ILE A 94 2.80 -1.95 4.22
C ILE A 94 3.11 -3.44 4.10
N ARG A 95 2.48 -4.26 4.94
CA ARG A 95 2.47 -5.73 4.83
C ARG A 95 1.09 -6.24 4.46
N LEU A 96 1.05 -7.32 3.68
CA LEU A 96 -0.18 -8.02 3.27
C LEU A 96 -0.03 -9.52 3.53
N GLY A 97 -1.07 -10.16 4.07
CA GLY A 97 -0.98 -11.56 4.49
C GLY A 97 -2.25 -12.15 5.07
N TYR A 98 -2.05 -13.20 5.85
CA TYR A 98 -3.10 -13.98 6.51
C TYR A 98 -2.81 -14.20 8.00
N GLU A 99 -3.86 -14.30 8.79
CA GLU A 99 -3.79 -14.81 10.17
C GLU A 99 -3.42 -16.31 10.15
N SER A 100 -2.43 -16.70 10.95
CA SER A 100 -2.01 -18.08 11.06
C SER A 100 -3.00 -18.87 11.91
N MET A 101 -3.26 -20.11 11.50
CA MET A 101 -3.92 -21.09 12.36
C MET A 101 -2.90 -21.73 13.30
N SER A 102 -2.33 -20.94 14.21
CA SER A 102 -1.68 -21.49 15.42
C SER A 102 -2.75 -22.24 16.20
N LYS A 103 -2.49 -23.51 16.53
CA LYS A 103 -3.37 -24.23 17.45
C LYS A 103 -3.26 -23.55 18.82
N THR A 104 -4.40 -23.30 19.45
CA THR A 104 -4.44 -22.80 20.83
C THR A 104 -3.96 -23.89 21.80
N ASP A 105 -2.65 -23.97 22.00
CA ASP A 105 -2.15 -24.44 23.29
C ASP A 105 -2.65 -23.44 24.34
N CYS A 106 -3.40 -23.94 25.31
CA CYS A 106 -3.89 -23.12 26.40
C CYS A 106 -2.71 -22.60 27.25
N HIS A 107 -2.93 -21.45 27.90
CA HIS A 107 -2.00 -20.77 28.83
C HIS A 107 -1.00 -19.75 28.25
N SER A 108 -1.16 -19.26 27.02
CA SER A 108 -0.63 -17.93 26.62
C SER A 108 -1.69 -17.08 25.92
N GLY A 109 -1.62 -15.76 26.09
CA GLY A 109 -2.72 -14.84 25.83
C GLY A 109 -2.81 -14.35 24.38
N ASN A 110 -3.74 -14.92 23.60
CA ASN A 110 -4.47 -14.30 22.48
C ASN A 110 -3.71 -13.54 21.37
N SER A 111 -2.38 -13.64 21.29
CA SER A 111 -1.59 -13.06 20.20
C SER A 111 -1.94 -13.74 18.88
N LYS A 112 -2.50 -12.98 17.94
CA LYS A 112 -2.73 -13.44 16.56
C LYS A 112 -1.40 -13.45 15.82
N ASP A 113 -0.90 -14.64 15.50
CA ASP A 113 0.26 -14.77 14.61
C ASP A 113 -0.15 -14.44 13.16
N TYR A 114 0.67 -13.69 12.44
CA TYR A 114 0.42 -13.34 11.04
C TYR A 114 1.55 -13.83 10.13
N VAL A 115 1.18 -14.30 8.94
CA VAL A 115 2.13 -14.68 7.89
C VAL A 115 2.02 -13.72 6.72
N TRP A 116 3.09 -12.97 6.50
CA TRP A 116 3.17 -11.95 5.45
C TRP A 116 3.57 -12.56 4.12
N THR A 117 2.72 -12.38 3.10
CA THR A 117 2.99 -12.82 1.71
C THR A 117 3.58 -11.71 0.85
N TYR A 118 3.52 -10.47 1.34
CA TYR A 118 4.16 -9.30 0.75
C TYR A 118 4.55 -8.29 1.83
N GLU A 119 5.73 -7.69 1.66
CA GLU A 119 6.20 -6.51 2.39
C GLU A 119 6.62 -5.45 1.35
N SER A 120 6.25 -4.19 1.57
CA SER A 120 6.65 -3.07 0.71
C SER A 120 8.05 -2.54 1.02
N PRO A 121 8.65 -1.74 0.12
CA PRO A 121 9.68 -0.79 0.51
C PRO A 121 9.21 0.11 1.67
N LYS A 122 10.16 0.72 2.37
CA LYS A 122 9.84 1.88 3.23
C LYS A 122 9.50 3.07 2.33
N PHE A 123 8.42 3.78 2.67
CA PHE A 123 8.08 5.09 2.12
C PHE A 123 8.37 6.15 3.17
N ASN A 124 8.74 7.39 2.78
CA ASN A 124 8.83 8.51 3.71
C ASN A 124 7.43 9.02 4.06
N MET A 125 7.19 9.38 5.32
CA MET A 125 5.99 10.06 5.78
C MET A 125 6.38 11.49 6.23
N GLU A 126 5.58 12.47 5.82
CA GLU A 126 5.82 13.88 6.08
C GLU A 126 5.25 14.29 7.45
N GLN A 127 5.80 15.34 8.06
CA GLN A 127 5.26 15.96 9.28
C GLN A 127 4.14 16.95 8.92
N VAL A 128 3.07 16.44 8.30
CA VAL A 128 1.93 17.23 7.81
C VAL A 128 0.61 16.49 8.08
N ASP A 129 -0.37 17.19 8.68
CA ASP A 129 -1.74 16.72 8.91
C ASP A 129 -2.59 16.75 7.63
N SER A 130 -2.15 15.95 6.66
CA SER A 130 -2.80 15.79 5.35
C SER A 130 -2.92 14.31 4.98
N MET A 131 -3.72 14.01 3.95
CA MET A 131 -3.90 12.64 3.47
C MET A 131 -2.72 12.24 2.58
N GLN A 132 -1.70 11.62 3.16
CA GLN A 132 -0.51 11.17 2.45
C GLN A 132 -0.78 9.84 1.73
N VAL A 133 -0.18 9.64 0.55
CA VAL A 133 -0.59 8.59 -0.41
C VAL A 133 0.56 7.64 -0.74
N PHE A 134 0.51 6.43 -0.19
CA PHE A 134 1.54 5.39 -0.27
C PHE A 134 1.18 4.38 -1.37
N LYS A 135 1.61 4.64 -2.60
CA LYS A 135 1.39 3.76 -3.75
C LYS A 135 2.36 2.58 -3.72
N LEU A 136 1.83 1.37 -3.82
CA LEU A 136 2.66 0.16 -3.94
C LEU A 136 3.34 0.14 -5.33
N PRO A 137 4.61 -0.32 -5.46
CA PRO A 137 5.33 -0.33 -6.74
C PRO A 137 4.66 -1.11 -7.88
N ARG A 138 3.71 -1.97 -7.53
CA ARG A 138 2.77 -2.68 -8.41
C ARG A 138 1.54 -3.08 -7.58
N PRO A 139 0.34 -3.22 -8.17
CA PRO A 139 -0.80 -3.81 -7.47
C PRO A 139 -0.45 -5.21 -6.92
N VAL A 140 -0.85 -5.48 -5.68
CA VAL A 140 -0.53 -6.72 -4.96
C VAL A 140 -1.80 -7.46 -4.58
N VAL A 141 -1.78 -8.77 -4.79
CA VAL A 141 -2.83 -9.69 -4.36
C VAL A 141 -2.63 -10.02 -2.87
N CYS A 142 -3.43 -9.43 -2.01
CA CYS A 142 -3.52 -9.82 -0.59
C CYS A 142 -4.27 -11.16 -0.48
N ILE A 143 -3.61 -12.18 0.07
CA ILE A 143 -4.17 -13.52 0.34
C ILE A 143 -4.35 -13.67 1.85
N GLY A 144 -5.59 -13.84 2.28
CA GLY A 144 -6.03 -13.85 3.69
C GLY A 144 -6.86 -12.64 4.09
N GLY A 145 -6.64 -11.51 3.42
CA GLY A 145 -7.36 -10.27 3.71
C GLY A 145 -6.84 -9.51 4.93
N VAL A 146 -5.62 -9.76 5.40
CA VAL A 146 -4.98 -8.96 6.45
C VAL A 146 -4.02 -7.95 5.83
N LEU A 147 -4.12 -6.69 6.29
CA LEU A 147 -3.16 -5.63 6.02
C LEU A 147 -2.58 -5.12 7.35
N GLN A 148 -1.28 -4.87 7.38
CA GLN A 148 -0.63 -4.16 8.49
C GLN A 148 0.13 -2.95 7.94
N VAL A 149 -0.08 -1.80 8.58
CA VAL A 149 0.76 -0.62 8.46
C VAL A 149 1.83 -0.71 9.56
N GLU A 150 3.10 -0.76 9.17
CA GLU A 150 4.24 -0.63 10.08
C GLU A 150 4.74 0.82 10.02
N LEU A 151 4.75 1.48 11.18
CA LEU A 151 5.12 2.88 11.41
C LEU A 151 6.53 2.90 12.02
N LEU A 152 7.46 3.57 11.35
CA LEU A 152 8.90 3.42 11.57
C LEU A 152 9.56 4.77 11.81
N GLY A 153 10.31 4.90 12.91
CA GLY A 153 10.97 6.13 13.30
C GLY A 153 10.00 7.14 13.93
N ARG A 154 10.14 7.43 15.21
CA ARG A 154 9.37 8.44 15.94
C ARG A 154 10.10 9.80 15.85
N VAL A 155 9.35 10.89 15.73
CA VAL A 155 9.93 12.23 15.49
C VAL A 155 9.54 13.24 16.57
N GLN A 156 8.31 13.17 17.07
CA GLN A 156 7.75 14.16 17.98
C GLN A 156 7.68 13.62 19.41
N THR A 157 8.12 14.44 20.38
CA THR A 157 7.94 14.17 21.80
C THR A 157 6.71 14.87 22.38
N GLN A 158 6.15 14.30 23.44
CA GLN A 158 5.10 14.91 24.25
C GLN A 158 5.69 15.72 25.41
N GLN A 159 5.20 16.94 25.63
CA GLN A 159 5.76 17.88 26.62
C GLN A 159 5.59 17.45 28.09
N MET A 160 4.73 16.47 28.37
CA MET A 160 4.38 16.05 29.74
C MET A 160 5.42 15.09 30.35
N ASP A 161 6.03 14.25 29.52
CA ASP A 161 6.90 13.13 29.92
C ASP A 161 8.21 13.06 29.11
N GLN A 162 8.32 13.87 28.04
CA GLN A 162 9.43 13.91 27.09
C GLN A 162 9.66 12.57 26.35
N LEU A 163 8.64 11.71 26.25
CA LEU A 163 8.70 10.49 25.43
C LEU A 163 8.22 10.76 24.00
N TYR A 164 8.63 9.89 23.07
CA TYR A 164 8.27 9.93 21.66
C TYR A 164 6.98 9.15 21.36
N TYR A 165 6.08 9.79 20.64
CA TYR A 165 4.75 9.27 20.28
C TYR A 165 4.55 9.26 18.75
N ILE A 166 3.67 8.39 18.27
CA ILE A 166 3.11 8.41 16.91
C ILE A 166 1.58 8.41 17.04
N CYS A 167 0.92 9.36 16.38
CA CYS A 167 -0.54 9.47 16.37
C CYS A 167 -1.07 9.52 14.94
N ILE A 168 -2.08 8.71 14.62
CA ILE A 168 -2.65 8.56 13.28
C ILE A 168 -4.13 8.92 13.31
N CYS A 169 -4.53 9.92 12.52
CA CYS A 169 -5.92 10.33 12.37
C CYS A 169 -6.72 9.32 11.55
N HIS A 170 -6.23 8.92 10.37
CA HIS A 170 -6.99 8.06 9.46
C HIS A 170 -6.10 7.10 8.66
N VAL A 171 -6.62 5.90 8.38
CA VAL A 171 -6.05 4.95 7.41
C VAL A 171 -7.14 4.49 6.44
N SER A 172 -6.84 4.52 5.14
CA SER A 172 -7.67 3.91 4.10
C SER A 172 -6.84 3.12 3.09
N VAL A 173 -7.44 2.11 2.47
CA VAL A 173 -6.78 1.17 1.56
C VAL A 173 -7.52 1.16 0.24
N VAL A 174 -6.83 1.36 -0.88
CA VAL A 174 -7.43 1.48 -2.21
C VAL A 174 -7.06 0.26 -3.05
N GLY A 175 -8.07 -0.29 -3.71
CA GLY A 175 -7.97 -1.57 -4.39
C GLY A 175 -9.32 -2.17 -4.76
N TRP A 176 -9.30 -3.45 -5.09
CA TRP A 176 -10.47 -4.20 -5.55
C TRP A 176 -10.65 -5.48 -4.70
N PRO A 177 -11.67 -5.52 -3.80
CA PRO A 177 -12.06 -6.73 -3.11
C PRO A 177 -12.65 -7.74 -4.10
N LEU A 178 -12.02 -8.91 -4.24
CA LEU A 178 -12.44 -9.96 -5.17
C LEU A 178 -13.52 -10.86 -4.52
N ALA A 179 -14.62 -10.25 -4.08
CA ALA A 179 -15.68 -10.89 -3.28
C ALA A 179 -16.43 -12.04 -3.97
N ALA A 180 -16.28 -12.19 -5.30
CA ALA A 180 -16.77 -13.34 -6.05
C ALA A 180 -15.93 -14.62 -5.85
N PHE A 181 -14.87 -14.56 -5.03
CA PHE A 181 -13.99 -15.67 -4.73
C PHE A 181 -13.81 -15.89 -3.22
N SER A 182 -13.65 -17.16 -2.85
CA SER A 182 -13.22 -17.63 -1.55
C SER A 182 -11.85 -18.28 -1.63
N ILE A 183 -11.14 -18.26 -0.50
CA ILE A 183 -9.86 -18.96 -0.34
C ILE A 183 -10.04 -20.03 0.74
N SER A 184 -9.46 -21.21 0.50
CA SER A 184 -9.27 -22.22 1.54
C SER A 184 -7.81 -22.68 1.54
N ARG A 185 -7.23 -22.83 2.74
CA ARG A 185 -5.83 -23.28 2.93
C ARG A 185 -5.80 -24.79 3.02
N THR A 186 -4.93 -25.45 2.26
CA THR A 186 -4.83 -26.92 2.19
C THR A 186 -3.38 -27.39 2.28
N GLY A 187 -3.16 -28.47 3.03
CA GLY A 187 -1.88 -29.17 3.16
C GLY A 187 -0.76 -28.36 3.83
N GLU A 188 0.41 -29.01 3.89
CA GLU A 188 1.69 -28.43 4.31
C GLU A 188 2.75 -28.78 3.23
N PRO A 189 3.58 -27.83 2.76
CA PRO A 189 3.48 -26.39 2.98
C PRO A 189 2.14 -25.82 2.47
N PRO A 190 1.68 -24.67 3.00
CA PRO A 190 0.34 -24.16 2.76
C PRO A 190 0.08 -23.85 1.29
N LYS A 191 -0.91 -24.54 0.71
CA LYS A 191 -1.47 -24.25 -0.61
C LYS A 191 -2.78 -23.49 -0.43
N PHE A 192 -3.12 -22.65 -1.39
CA PHE A 192 -4.39 -21.90 -1.40
C PHE A 192 -5.24 -22.39 -2.57
N CYS A 193 -6.40 -22.96 -2.27
CA CYS A 193 -7.43 -23.22 -3.26
C CYS A 193 -8.26 -21.95 -3.45
N LEU A 194 -8.47 -21.55 -4.71
CA LEU A 194 -9.29 -20.42 -5.09
C LEU A 194 -10.64 -20.94 -5.63
N GLU A 195 -11.70 -20.72 -4.88
CA GLU A 195 -13.07 -21.12 -5.23
C GLU A 195 -13.82 -19.90 -5.79
N TYR A 196 -14.48 -20.05 -6.95
CA TYR A 196 -15.32 -19.00 -7.52
C TYR A 196 -16.78 -19.21 -7.10
N ARG A 197 -17.33 -18.28 -6.30
CA ARG A 197 -18.69 -18.34 -5.73
C ARG A 197 -19.78 -17.82 -6.67
N GLY A 198 -19.43 -17.52 -7.92
CA GLY A 198 -20.32 -16.82 -8.84
C GLY A 198 -20.34 -15.31 -8.60
N ARG A 199 -21.12 -14.61 -9.42
CA ARG A 199 -21.58 -13.25 -9.07
C ARG A 199 -22.88 -13.41 -8.27
N TYR A 200 -23.09 -12.53 -7.30
CA TYR A 200 -24.43 -12.28 -6.76
C TYR A 200 -25.35 -11.96 -7.95
N LYS A 201 -26.41 -12.75 -8.15
CA LYS A 201 -27.50 -12.30 -9.01
C LYS A 201 -28.29 -11.30 -8.19
N GLU A 202 -28.34 -10.06 -8.67
CA GLU A 202 -29.33 -9.09 -8.22
C GLU A 202 -30.69 -9.59 -8.73
N SER A 203 -31.38 -10.36 -7.89
CA SER A 203 -32.63 -11.03 -8.27
C SER A 203 -33.78 -10.06 -8.14
N ASP A 204 -34.02 -9.31 -9.21
CA ASP A 204 -35.27 -8.59 -9.44
C ASP A 204 -36.41 -9.61 -9.58
N ALA A 205 -37.01 -9.96 -8.44
CA ALA A 205 -38.12 -10.89 -8.31
C ALA A 205 -38.85 -10.61 -6.99
N GLY A 206 -40.04 -10.02 -7.09
CA GLY A 206 -41.02 -10.07 -6.00
C GLY A 206 -41.56 -11.49 -5.79
N SER A 207 -42.38 -11.64 -4.76
CA SER A 207 -43.26 -12.78 -4.45
C SER A 207 -43.46 -13.82 -5.57
N ASP A 208 -43.13 -15.09 -5.30
CA ASP A 208 -44.15 -15.97 -4.72
C ASP A 208 -43.62 -17.29 -4.13
N VAL A 209 -44.48 -17.98 -3.37
CA VAL A 209 -44.16 -19.20 -2.62
C VAL A 209 -44.55 -20.47 -3.39
N ALA A 210 -43.61 -21.39 -3.60
CA ALA A 210 -43.90 -22.79 -3.92
C ALA A 210 -42.79 -23.75 -3.48
N ASN A 211 -43.14 -24.75 -2.67
CA ASN A 211 -42.24 -25.87 -2.34
C ASN A 211 -42.21 -26.90 -3.48
N LYS A 212 -41.03 -27.45 -3.77
CA LYS A 212 -40.90 -28.82 -4.31
C LYS A 212 -39.56 -29.45 -3.94
N SER A 213 -39.55 -30.77 -3.80
CA SER A 213 -38.44 -31.55 -3.24
C SER A 213 -38.06 -32.74 -4.14
N LEU A 214 -36.80 -33.20 -3.99
CA LEU A 214 -36.21 -34.37 -4.66
C LEU A 214 -36.06 -34.19 -6.20
N VAL A 215 -35.17 -34.88 -6.93
CA VAL A 215 -34.26 -36.01 -6.66
C VAL A 215 -32.84 -35.65 -7.14
N SER A 216 -31.81 -36.40 -6.73
CA SER A 216 -30.44 -36.30 -7.26
C SER A 216 -30.23 -37.05 -8.57
N GLU A 217 -29.53 -36.46 -9.52
CA GLU A 217 -28.64 -37.17 -10.44
C GLU A 217 -27.50 -36.23 -10.87
N GLY A 218 -26.33 -36.79 -11.21
CA GLY A 218 -25.11 -36.00 -11.38
C GLY A 218 -24.46 -36.19 -12.74
N GLU A 219 -24.02 -35.10 -13.37
CA GLU A 219 -23.25 -35.17 -14.62
C GLU A 219 -22.14 -34.11 -14.72
N THR A 220 -21.16 -34.41 -15.57
CA THR A 220 -19.79 -33.88 -15.42
C THR A 220 -19.61 -32.40 -15.79
N ALA A 221 -18.90 -31.64 -14.93
CA ALA A 221 -18.48 -30.26 -15.19
C ALA A 221 -17.31 -30.13 -16.20
N SER A 222 -17.26 -31.00 -17.22
CA SER A 222 -16.13 -31.16 -18.14
C SER A 222 -16.11 -30.12 -19.28
N GLY A 223 -17.27 -29.85 -19.90
CA GLY A 223 -17.36 -29.01 -21.10
C GLY A 223 -16.98 -27.54 -20.92
N THR A 224 -17.21 -26.97 -19.73
CA THR A 224 -16.96 -25.56 -19.42
C THR A 224 -15.46 -25.24 -19.33
N TRP A 225 -14.64 -26.20 -18.90
CA TRP A 225 -13.18 -26.03 -18.84
C TRP A 225 -12.53 -26.14 -20.22
N MET A 226 -12.99 -27.06 -21.07
CA MET A 226 -12.50 -27.18 -22.45
C MET A 226 -12.75 -25.89 -23.25
N THR A 227 -13.96 -25.34 -23.17
CA THR A 227 -14.32 -24.09 -23.88
C THR A 227 -13.53 -22.86 -23.41
N PHE A 228 -13.07 -22.82 -22.15
CA PHE A 228 -12.16 -21.77 -21.68
C PHE A 228 -10.71 -21.99 -22.14
N ALA A 229 -10.22 -23.23 -22.10
CA ALA A 229 -8.88 -23.59 -22.57
C ALA A 229 -8.70 -23.31 -24.07
N GLU A 230 -9.71 -23.63 -24.89
CA GLU A 230 -9.72 -23.35 -26.34
C GLU A 230 -9.61 -21.86 -26.64
N ARG A 231 -10.32 -21.01 -25.88
CA ARG A 231 -10.20 -19.54 -26.01
C ARG A 231 -8.79 -19.04 -25.68
N ILE A 232 -8.12 -19.60 -24.67
CA ILE A 232 -6.73 -19.24 -24.35
C ILE A 232 -5.75 -19.73 -25.42
N ARG A 233 -5.97 -20.92 -26.03
CA ARG A 233 -5.18 -21.37 -27.19
C ARG A 233 -5.36 -20.43 -28.39
N GLN A 234 -6.59 -20.06 -28.72
CA GLN A 234 -6.88 -19.12 -29.81
C GLN A 234 -6.21 -17.75 -29.60
N LEU A 235 -6.27 -17.21 -28.37
CA LEU A 235 -5.60 -15.95 -28.00
C LEU A 235 -4.06 -16.01 -27.99
N ARG A 236 -3.46 -17.21 -27.99
CA ARG A 236 -2.01 -17.41 -28.14
C ARG A 236 -1.62 -17.59 -29.61
N ALA A 237 -2.36 -18.40 -30.36
CA ALA A 237 -2.15 -18.56 -31.81
C ALA A 237 -2.28 -17.22 -32.56
N SER A 238 -3.27 -16.40 -32.23
CA SER A 238 -3.50 -15.08 -32.84
C SER A 238 -2.46 -14.01 -32.48
N ARG A 239 -1.50 -14.31 -31.58
CA ARG A 239 -0.37 -13.41 -31.25
C ARG A 239 0.92 -13.74 -32.01
N VAL A 240 0.98 -14.87 -32.72
CA VAL A 240 2.16 -15.24 -33.54
C VAL A 240 2.09 -14.65 -34.94
N LEU A 241 0.89 -14.49 -35.52
CA LEU A 241 0.69 -13.81 -36.80
C LEU A 241 0.03 -12.43 -36.61
N ARG A 242 0.85 -11.40 -36.34
CA ARG A 242 0.60 -9.98 -36.70
C ARG A 242 1.85 -9.12 -36.46
N ARG A 243 2.78 -9.17 -37.41
CA ARG A 243 3.84 -8.15 -37.57
C ARG A 243 3.61 -7.45 -38.91
N ASN A 244 3.63 -6.12 -38.88
CA ASN A 244 3.65 -5.17 -40.02
C ASN A 244 2.46 -5.21 -41.01
N ARG A 245 1.53 -4.26 -40.84
CA ARG A 245 1.13 -3.25 -41.86
C ARG A 245 0.36 -2.11 -41.17
N ILE A 246 0.49 -0.88 -41.68
CA ILE A 246 0.13 0.38 -41.00
C ILE A 246 -0.60 1.31 -42.00
N LEU A 247 -1.36 2.30 -41.50
CA LEU A 247 -2.11 3.34 -42.26
C LEU A 247 -3.37 2.78 -42.98
N ASN A 248 -4.46 3.52 -43.20
CA ASN A 248 -4.94 4.81 -42.66
C ASN A 248 -6.50 4.84 -42.80
N THR A 249 -7.27 5.79 -42.27
CA THR A 249 -6.93 7.04 -41.54
C THR A 249 -7.61 7.02 -40.14
N PHE A 250 -8.22 8.02 -39.49
CA PHE A 250 -8.63 9.41 -39.81
C PHE A 250 -8.42 10.35 -38.61
N LEU A 251 -7.69 11.45 -38.87
CA LEU A 251 -7.70 12.73 -38.17
C LEU A 251 -7.37 13.81 -39.23
N GLY A 252 -7.66 15.08 -38.95
CA GLY A 252 -7.60 16.16 -39.94
C GLY A 252 -6.21 16.45 -40.51
N ASN A 253 -6.18 16.90 -41.77
CA ASN A 253 -4.98 17.25 -42.53
C ASN A 253 -4.03 18.23 -41.81
N ILE A 254 -2.72 18.04 -42.01
CA ILE A 254 -1.91 18.94 -42.86
C ILE A 254 -0.68 18.17 -43.40
N THR A 255 -0.26 18.52 -44.62
CA THR A 255 0.85 17.93 -45.41
C THR A 255 2.23 18.34 -44.88
N VAL A 256 3.37 17.62 -44.94
CA VAL A 256 3.93 16.45 -45.70
C VAL A 256 5.13 16.86 -46.56
N ALA A 257 6.22 16.05 -46.50
CA ALA A 257 7.49 16.11 -47.27
C ALA A 257 8.36 17.36 -47.01
N SER A 258 9.63 17.23 -46.59
CA SER A 258 10.75 16.54 -47.27
C SER A 258 11.87 16.21 -46.27
N LEU A 259 12.86 15.33 -46.50
CA LEU A 259 13.04 14.21 -47.45
C LEU A 259 14.08 13.26 -46.80
N LEU A 260 14.12 11.97 -47.18
CA LEU A 260 15.08 10.99 -46.65
C LEU A 260 16.40 10.93 -47.48
N LEU A 261 17.42 10.39 -46.82
CA LEU A 261 18.69 9.83 -47.36
C LEU A 261 19.83 10.80 -47.72
N ALA A 262 20.89 10.73 -46.90
CA ALA A 262 22.27 10.50 -47.35
C ALA A 262 22.89 9.43 -46.42
N GLN A 263 24.00 8.80 -46.82
CA GLN A 263 24.72 7.76 -46.06
C GLN A 263 26.21 8.15 -45.91
N GLU A 264 26.97 7.30 -45.22
CA GLU A 264 28.44 7.14 -45.25
C GLU A 264 29.27 8.04 -44.32
N ASP A 265 29.76 7.41 -43.23
CA ASP A 265 31.07 7.64 -42.60
C ASP A 265 32.19 7.06 -43.54
N PRO A 266 33.53 7.18 -43.29
CA PRO A 266 34.21 7.61 -42.05
C PRO A 266 35.54 8.44 -42.24
N GLU A 267 36.29 8.56 -41.14
CA GLU A 267 37.77 8.80 -41.00
C GLU A 267 38.39 10.23 -41.06
N ASP A 268 38.96 10.62 -39.91
CA ASP A 268 40.39 10.90 -39.64
C ASP A 268 40.90 12.32 -39.23
N SER A 269 42.03 12.30 -38.50
CA SER A 269 43.01 13.37 -38.23
C SER A 269 42.66 14.58 -37.31
N SER A 270 43.04 14.43 -36.04
CA SER A 270 43.91 15.36 -35.26
C SER A 270 44.00 16.86 -35.59
N SER A 271 43.81 17.70 -34.57
CA SER A 271 44.89 18.60 -34.09
C SER A 271 44.67 19.00 -32.63
N ASP A 272 45.76 19.14 -31.89
CA ASP A 272 45.81 19.45 -30.46
C ASP A 272 45.54 20.92 -30.15
N GLU A 273 45.13 21.24 -28.91
CA GLU A 273 45.59 22.44 -28.20
C GLU A 273 45.43 22.25 -26.68
N GLU A 274 46.52 21.90 -26.00
CA GLU A 274 46.66 22.04 -24.55
C GLU A 274 46.94 23.51 -24.21
N VAL A 275 46.37 24.02 -23.12
CA VAL A 275 46.78 25.31 -22.53
C VAL A 275 46.81 25.17 -21.01
N ASP A 276 48.00 24.84 -20.49
CA ASP A 276 48.33 25.02 -19.08
C ASP A 276 48.38 26.50 -18.71
N MET A 277 47.99 26.82 -17.48
CA MET A 277 48.62 27.91 -16.74
C MET A 277 48.53 27.65 -15.23
N GLU A 278 49.65 27.24 -14.65
CA GLU A 278 49.82 27.06 -13.20
C GLU A 278 50.08 28.39 -12.47
N ASP A 279 50.01 28.30 -11.14
CA ASP A 279 50.71 29.10 -10.13
C ASP A 279 50.53 30.64 -10.01
N ALA A 280 50.07 31.02 -8.80
CA ALA A 280 50.83 31.93 -7.94
C ALA A 280 50.54 31.62 -6.45
N GLU A 281 51.53 31.09 -5.73
CA GLU A 281 51.49 30.94 -4.26
C GLU A 281 52.02 32.18 -3.50
N ALA A 282 51.79 32.14 -2.18
CA ALA A 282 52.69 32.56 -1.08
C ALA A 282 52.41 33.87 -0.32
N ASP A 283 52.33 33.71 1.01
CA ASP A 283 52.83 34.58 2.10
C ASP A 283 52.29 36.04 2.24
N ARG A 284 52.18 36.69 3.43
CA ARG A 284 52.36 36.38 4.89
C ARG A 284 51.55 37.47 5.68
N ASP A 285 51.54 37.72 7.01
CA ASP A 285 52.24 37.29 8.25
C ASP A 285 51.15 36.81 9.27
N GLU A 286 51.34 35.98 10.32
CA GLU A 286 52.25 35.93 11.50
C GLU A 286 51.87 36.83 12.72
N GLU A 287 51.66 36.19 13.89
CA GLU A 287 51.72 36.68 15.30
C GLU A 287 50.70 37.78 15.80
N ASP A 288 50.32 37.92 17.09
CA ASP A 288 50.71 37.20 18.33
C ASP A 288 49.64 37.16 19.47
N ASP A 289 49.90 36.27 20.44
CA ASP A 289 49.68 36.27 21.90
C ASP A 289 48.33 36.67 22.59
N SER A 290 47.83 35.78 23.47
CA SER A 290 47.96 35.92 24.95
C SER A 290 46.85 35.25 25.78
N VAL A 291 47.28 34.29 26.62
CA VAL A 291 46.56 33.65 27.73
C VAL A 291 47.65 33.35 28.78
N PRO A 292 47.58 33.80 30.06
CA PRO A 292 46.57 33.27 31.00
C PRO A 292 46.10 34.17 32.16
N LEU A 293 45.01 33.76 32.82
CA LEU A 293 44.98 33.44 34.26
C LEU A 293 43.77 32.56 34.61
#